data_AF-A0A7V5S5V6-F1
#
_entry.id   AF-A0A7V5S5V6-F1
#
_cell.length_a   1.000
_cell.length_b   1.000
_cell.length_c   1.000
_cell.angle_alpha   90.00
_cell.angle_beta   90.00
_cell.angle_gamma   90.00
#
_symmetry.space_group_name_H-M   'P 1'
#
loop_
_entity.id
_entity.type
_entity.pdbx_description
1 polymer ?
#
loop_
_entity_poly.entity_id
_entity_poly.type
_entity_poly.pdbx_seq_one_letter_code
_entity_poly.pdbx_strand_id
1 'polypeptide(L)' 'MRANTIEAVYEDGVFKPLEKVYLKEHTRVRVLVLPTTDKALIKAQKSALKKIVGISHSGHKDTARRHNEYIYAVRAS' A
#
# COMPACT_ATOMS: atom_id res chain seq x y z
N MET A 1 -3.63 -19.48 9.35
CA MET A 1 -2.58 -18.80 10.14
C MET A 1 -2.60 -17.32 9.77
N ARG A 2 -2.76 -16.42 10.75
CA ARG A 2 -2.58 -14.98 10.51
C ARG A 2 -1.08 -14.68 10.71
N ALA A 3 -0.46 -14.03 9.72
CA ALA A 3 0.90 -13.52 9.86
C ALA A 3 0.84 -12.20 10.64
N ASN A 4 1.52 -12.14 11.79
CA ASN A 4 1.70 -10.90 12.54
C ASN A 4 3.10 -10.37 12.22
N THR A 5 3.17 -9.10 11.77
CA THR A 5 4.44 -8.41 11.55
C THR A 5 4.91 -7.82 12.88
N ILE A 6 6.17 -8.05 13.22
CA ILE A 6 6.83 -7.44 14.38
C ILE A 6 7.76 -6.37 13.85
N GLU A 7 7.52 -5.11 14.23
CA GLU A 7 8.45 -4.03 13.92
C GLU A 7 9.61 -4.05 14.92
N ALA A 8 10.84 -3.93 14.41
CA ALA A 8 12.05 -4.00 15.20
C ALA A 8 13.14 -3.12 14.61
N VAL A 9 14.05 -2.66 15.47
CA VAL A 9 15.28 -1.97 15.11
C VAL A 9 16.44 -2.96 15.25
N TYR A 10 17.35 -2.96 14.28
CA TYR A 10 18.57 -3.76 14.34
C TYR A 10 19.73 -2.90 14.86
N GLU A 11 20.23 -3.23 16.05
CA GLU A 11 21.32 -2.50 16.72
C GLU A 11 22.26 -3.51 17.39
N ASP A 12 23.57 -3.31 17.22
CA ASP A 12 24.63 -4.11 17.85
C ASP A 12 24.49 -5.63 17.65
N GLY A 13 24.00 -6.04 16.48
CA GLY A 13 23.79 -7.46 16.16
C GLY A 13 22.47 -8.05 16.64
N VAL A 14 21.60 -7.27 17.30
CA VAL A 14 20.36 -7.73 17.93
C VAL A 14 19.14 -7.05 17.31
N PHE A 15 18.09 -7.85 17.00
CA PHE A 15 16.78 -7.32 16.61
C PHE A 15 15.96 -6.95 17.85
N LYS A 16 15.82 -5.64 18.11
CA LYS A 16 15.08 -5.09 19.25
C LYS A 16 13.66 -4.72 18.81
N PRO A 17 12.61 -5.41 19.27
CA PRO A 17 11.23 -5.09 18.87
C PRO A 17 10.79 -3.74 19.44
N LEU A 18 9.99 -2.98 18.68
CA LEU A 18 9.44 -1.69 19.13
C LEU A 18 8.37 -1.85 20.21
N GLU A 19 7.68 -2.99 20.23
CA GLU A 19 6.66 -3.34 21.20
C GLU A 19 6.99 -4.68 21.85
N LYS A 20 6.45 -4.93 23.05
CA LYS A 20 6.69 -6.19 23.75
C LYS A 20 6.02 -7.35 23.00
N VAL A 21 6.83 -8.32 22.58
CA VAL A 21 6.36 -9.52 21.87
C VAL A 21 6.35 -10.71 22.83
N TYR A 22 5.27 -11.50 22.79
CA TYR A 22 5.16 -12.76 23.52
C TYR A 22 5.40 -13.94 22.56
N LEU A 23 6.66 -14.34 22.43
CA LEU A 23 7.06 -15.58 21.75
C LEU A 23 7.58 -16.58 22.78
N LYS A 24 7.33 -17.87 22.58
CA LYS A 24 7.93 -18.90 23.42
C LYS A 24 9.43 -18.97 23.16
N GLU A 25 10.20 -19.27 24.19
CA GLU A 25 11.61 -19.62 24.06
C GLU A 25 11.83 -20.68 22.98
N HIS A 26 12.96 -20.61 22.27
CA HIS A 26 13.30 -21.47 21.13
C HIS A 26 12.31 -21.45 19.94
N THR A 27 11.47 -20.42 19.81
CA THR A 27 10.64 -20.26 18.61
C THR A 27 11.49 -19.88 17.40
N ARG A 28 11.54 -20.74 16.37
CA ARG A 28 12.19 -20.42 15.10
C ARG A 28 11.35 -19.41 14.31
N VAL A 29 11.95 -18.27 13.98
CA VAL A 29 11.33 -17.22 13.16
C VAL A 29 12.09 -17.05 11.83
N ARG A 30 11.43 -16.46 10.84
CA ARG A 30 12.06 -15.99 9.60
C ARG A 30 12.04 -14.47 9.61
N VAL A 31 13.17 -13.84 9.32
CA VAL A 31 13.29 -12.39 9.23
C VAL A 31 13.16 -11.99 7.76
N LEU A 32 12.28 -11.04 7.49
CA LEU A 32 12.16 -10.39 6.19
C LEU A 32 12.45 -8.91 6.39
N VAL A 33 13.55 -8.42 5.81
CA VAL A 33 13.89 -6.99 5.86
C VAL A 33 13.18 -6.32 4.69
N LEU A 34 12.17 -5.52 5.00
CA LEU A 34 11.47 -4.71 4.03
C LEU A 34 12.14 -3.33 3.99
N PRO A 35 12.46 -2.79 2.80
CA PRO A 35 12.92 -1.41 2.70
C PRO A 35 11.83 -0.51 3.27
N THR A 36 12.18 0.30 4.27
CA THR A 36 11.24 1.24 4.86
C THR A 36 10.90 2.26 3.79
N THR A 37 9.69 2.17 3.23
CA THR A 37 9.23 3.20 2.32
C THR A 37 9.04 4.46 3.13
N ASP A 38 9.88 5.46 2.86
CA ASP A 38 9.85 6.72 3.58
C ASP A 38 8.44 7.32 3.45
N LYS A 39 7.76 7.53 4.58
CA LYS A 39 6.37 8.02 4.59
C LYS A 39 6.29 9.38 3.86
N ALA A 40 7.37 10.15 3.92
CA ALA A 40 7.53 11.39 3.16
C ALA A 40 7.59 11.13 1.65
N LEU A 41 8.33 10.12 1.20
CA LEU A 41 8.42 9.73 -0.21
C LEU A 41 7.07 9.25 -0.75
N ILE A 42 6.35 8.40 -0.01
CA ILE A 42 4.99 7.97 -0.40
C ILE A 42 4.05 9.18 -0.52
N LYS A 43 4.12 10.11 0.43
CA LYS A 43 3.30 11.33 0.41
C LYS A 43 3.64 12.21 -0.80
N ALA A 44 4.93 12.38 -1.10
CA ALA A 44 5.40 13.11 -2.27
C ALA A 44 4.92 12.45 -3.57
N GLN A 45 5.08 11.13 -3.71
CA GLN A 45 4.60 10.36 -4.86
C GLN A 45 3.08 10.46 -5.03
N LYS A 46 2.30 10.31 -3.95
CA LYS A 46 0.84 10.51 -3.98
C LYS A 46 0.46 11.93 -4.40
N SER A 47 1.21 12.94 -3.94
CA SER A 47 0.96 14.33 -4.33
C SER A 47 1.28 14.59 -5.80
N ALA A 48 2.34 13.99 -6.32
CA ALA A 48 2.71 14.08 -7.73
C ALA A 48 1.68 13.38 -8.63
N LEU A 49 1.27 12.16 -8.27
CA LEU A 49 0.22 11.43 -8.97
C LEU A 49 -1.13 12.18 -8.93
N LYS A 50 -1.48 12.82 -7.80
CA LYS A 50 -2.69 13.66 -7.71
C LYS A 50 -2.72 14.83 -8.71
N LYS A 51 -1.56 15.36 -9.11
CA LYS A 51 -1.49 16.42 -10.15
C LYS A 51 -1.83 15.87 -11.55
N ILE A 52 -1.65 14.57 -11.75
CA ILE A 52 -1.93 13.86 -13.01
C ILE A 52 -3.36 13.28 -12.99
N VAL A 53 -3.89 12.97 -11.81
CA VAL A 53 -5.28 12.55 -11.63
C VAL A 53 -6.21 13.72 -11.95
N GLY A 54 -7.05 13.58 -12.99
CA GLY A 54 -8.00 14.61 -13.42
C GLY A 54 -7.64 15.35 -14.71
N ILE A 55 -6.60 14.91 -15.45
CA ILE A 55 -6.32 15.43 -16.81
C ILE A 55 -7.52 15.18 -17.75
N SER A 56 -8.36 14.17 -17.46
CA SER A 56 -9.64 13.95 -18.12
C SER A 56 -10.78 14.65 -17.38
N HIS A 57 -11.47 15.58 -18.04
CA HIS A 57 -12.66 16.30 -17.56
C HIS A 57 -13.98 15.61 -17.96
N SER A 58 -14.08 14.29 -17.80
CA SER A 58 -15.39 13.64 -17.87
C SER A 58 -16.06 13.74 -16.49
N GLY A 59 -17.30 14.23 -16.42
CA GLY A 59 -18.09 14.29 -15.18
C GLY A 59 -18.43 12.90 -14.58
N HIS A 60 -17.87 11.83 -15.16
CA HIS A 60 -18.11 10.44 -14.83
C HIS A 60 -16.96 9.92 -13.96
N LYS A 61 -17.27 9.64 -12.69
CA LYS A 61 -16.28 9.25 -11.67
C LYS A 61 -15.93 7.76 -11.69
N ASP A 62 -16.66 6.95 -12.45
CA ASP A 62 -16.62 5.49 -12.46
C ASP A 62 -16.47 4.90 -13.88
N THR A 63 -15.87 5.67 -14.79
CA THR A 63 -15.66 5.30 -16.21
C THR A 63 -14.97 3.95 -16.39
N ALA A 64 -14.03 3.59 -15.51
CA ALA A 64 -13.37 2.28 -15.57
C ALA A 64 -14.33 1.11 -15.25
N ARG A 65 -15.30 1.32 -14.35
CA ARG A 65 -16.22 0.28 -13.90
C ARG A 65 -17.44 0.15 -14.81
N ARG A 66 -17.92 1.27 -15.36
CA ARG A 66 -19.11 1.36 -16.22
C ARG A 66 -18.74 1.73 -17.65
N HIS A 67 -17.57 1.27 -18.12
CA HIS A 67 -17.08 1.59 -19.46
C HIS A 67 -18.08 1.22 -20.55
N ASN A 68 -18.78 0.08 -20.41
CA ASN A 68 -19.78 -0.35 -21.38
C ASN A 68 -20.93 0.64 -21.53
N GLU A 69 -21.42 1.17 -20.43
CA GLU A 69 -22.53 2.13 -20.45
C GLU A 69 -22.10 3.43 -21.13
N TYR A 70 -20.88 3.91 -20.87
CA TYR A 70 -20.41 5.16 -21.46
C TYR A 70 -19.95 5.02 -22.92
N ILE A 71 -19.46 3.85 -23.34
CA ILE A 71 -18.97 3.60 -24.70
C ILE A 71 -20.11 3.20 -25.65
N TYR A 72 -21.11 2.44 -25.17
CA TYR A 72 -22.12 1.82 -26.03
C TYR A 72 -23.54 2.41 -25.90
N ALA A 73 -23.81 3.33 -24.97
CA ALA A 73 -25.17 3.89 -24.79
C ALA A 73 -25.72 4.70 -25.98
N VAL A 74 -24.89 5.14 -26.93
CA VAL A 74 -25.33 6.03 -28.04
C VAL A 74 -25.75 5.27 -29.31
N ARG A 75 -25.85 3.92 -29.29
CA ARG A 75 -26.23 3.13 -30.49
C ARG A 75 -27.49 2.28 -30.33
N ALA A 76 -28.48 2.80 -29.62
CA ALA A 76 -29.86 2.31 -29.74
C ALA A 76 -30.71 3.41 -30.40
N SER A 77 -30.76 3.38 -31.73
CA SER A 77 -31.73 4.13 -32.56
C SER A 77 -32.18 3.19 -33.67
#